data_AF-A0A526RPF9-F1
#
_entry.id   AF-A0A526RPF9-F1
#
_cell.length_a   1.000
_cell.length_b   1.000
_cell.length_c   1.000
_cell.angle_alpha   90.00
_cell.angle_beta   90.00
_cell.angle_gamma   90.00
#
_symmetry.space_group_name_H-M   'P 1'
#
loop_
_entity.id
_entity.type
_entity.pdbx_description
1 polymer ?
#
loop_
_entity_poly.entity_id
_entity_poly.type
_entity_poly.pdbx_seq_one_letter_code
_entity_poly.pdbx_strand_id
1 'polypeptide(L)'
;MTRIFEQFEAIFPDRVELSARTGWDLPVIGTIDVYGNSSAIYSFAPADAVIGEAHAFFDNVGVVPTGTYGLAERCPLLVLRSPRR
;
A
#
# COMPACT_ATOMS: atom_id res chain seq x y z
N MET A 1 -11.03 -12.27 4.42
CA MET A 1 -10.21 -11.10 4.13
C MET A 1 -9.95 -10.41 5.46
N THR A 2 -8.71 -10.41 5.93
CA THR A 2 -8.34 -9.86 7.25
C THR A 2 -8.30 -8.34 7.16
N ARG A 3 -8.87 -7.62 8.14
CA ARG A 3 -8.88 -6.16 8.10
C ARG A 3 -7.47 -5.64 8.35
N ILE A 4 -7.13 -4.48 7.78
CA ILE A 4 -5.78 -3.89 7.90
C ILE A 4 -5.36 -3.70 9.36
N PHE A 5 -6.30 -3.34 10.23
CA PHE A 5 -6.07 -3.22 11.67
C PHE A 5 -5.68 -4.54 12.33
N GLU A 6 -6.45 -5.61 12.10
CA GLU A 6 -6.18 -6.95 12.64
C GLU A 6 -4.81 -7.47 12.17
N GLN A 7 -4.48 -7.22 10.90
CA GLN A 7 -3.20 -7.62 10.33
C GLN A 7 -2.04 -6.82 10.92
N PHE A 8 -2.23 -5.53 11.18
CA PHE A 8 -1.26 -4.71 11.87
C PHE A 8 -0.98 -5.23 13.29
N GLU A 9 -2.03 -5.49 14.08
CA GLU A 9 -1.90 -6.04 15.45
C GLU A 9 -1.21 -7.40 15.46
N ALA A 10 -1.45 -8.25 14.46
CA ALA A 10 -0.81 -9.55 14.35
C ALA A 10 0.68 -9.46 14.00
N ILE A 11 1.08 -8.51 13.16
CA ILE A 11 2.48 -8.35 12.73
C ILE A 11 3.29 -7.53 13.74
N PHE A 12 2.67 -6.56 14.40
CA PHE A 12 3.31 -5.61 15.32
C PHE A 12 2.57 -5.53 16.66
N PRO A 13 2.59 -6.61 17.47
CA PRO A 13 1.84 -6.65 18.72
C PRO A 13 2.37 -5.70 19.79
N ASP A 14 3.64 -5.29 19.72
CA ASP A 14 4.26 -4.35 20.64
C ASP A 14 4.56 -3.01 19.95
N ARG A 15 3.80 -1.98 20.31
CA ARG A 15 3.95 -0.63 19.76
C ARG A 15 5.16 0.11 20.30
N VAL A 16 5.60 -0.21 21.51
CA VAL A 16 6.82 0.38 22.11
C VAL A 16 8.04 -0.18 21.42
N GLU A 17 8.08 -1.50 21.18
CA GLU A 17 9.13 -2.13 20.37
C GLU A 17 9.16 -1.54 18.96
N LEU A 18 7.98 -1.41 18.32
CA LEU A 18 7.88 -0.84 16.98
C LEU A 18 8.42 0.59 16.95
N SER A 19 8.03 1.43 17.92
CA SER A 19 8.52 2.80 18.06
C SER A 19 10.04 2.85 18.24
N ALA A 20 10.61 2.02 19.10
CA ALA A 20 12.05 1.94 19.31
C ALA A 20 12.80 1.50 18.05
N ARG A 21 12.22 0.56 17.27
CA ARG A 21 12.84 0.01 16.07
C ARG A 21 12.78 0.94 14.86
N THR A 22 11.69 1.70 14.71
CA THR A 22 11.49 2.58 13.53
C THR A 22 11.81 4.05 13.82
N GLY A 23 11.89 4.44 15.09
CA GLY A 23 11.97 5.84 15.51
C GLY A 23 10.67 6.62 15.34
N TRP A 24 9.54 5.94 15.03
CA TRP A 24 8.25 6.61 14.93
C TRP A 24 7.65 6.86 16.30
N ASP A 25 7.05 8.04 16.50
CA ASP A 25 6.36 8.36 17.74
C ASP A 25 5.12 7.48 17.94
N LEU A 26 4.84 7.10 19.19
CA LEU A 26 3.66 6.29 19.54
C LEU A 26 2.33 6.88 19.04
N PRO A 27 2.08 8.20 19.09
CA PRO A 27 0.86 8.78 18.51
C PRO A 27 0.75 8.57 16.99
N VAL A 28 1.87 8.58 16.26
CA VAL A 28 1.88 8.31 14.81
C VAL A 28 1.51 6.85 14.56
N ILE A 29 2.09 5.92 15.30
CA ILE A 29 1.73 4.50 15.25
C ILE A 29 0.24 4.31 15.60
N GLY A 30 -0.24 5.03 16.62
CA GLY A 30 -1.63 5.02 17.08
C GLY A 30 -2.68 5.44 16.05
N THR A 31 -2.28 6.11 14.97
CA THR A 31 -3.22 6.47 13.89
C THR A 31 -3.91 5.26 13.26
N ILE A 32 -3.31 4.06 13.33
CA ILE A 32 -3.91 2.82 12.84
C ILE A 32 -5.24 2.47 13.55
N ASP A 33 -5.45 2.97 14.77
CA ASP A 33 -6.64 2.66 15.59
C ASP A 33 -7.95 3.17 14.94
N VAL A 34 -7.85 4.19 14.08
CA VAL A 34 -8.97 4.67 13.25
C VAL A 34 -9.58 3.55 12.40
N TYR A 35 -8.79 2.55 12.02
CA TYR A 35 -9.25 1.43 11.18
C TYR A 35 -9.97 0.33 11.96
N GLY A 36 -9.89 0.27 13.29
CA GLY A 36 -10.48 -0.82 14.09
C GLY A 36 -11.99 -0.95 13.92
N ASN A 37 -12.70 0.18 13.78
CA ASN A 37 -14.15 0.25 13.57
C ASN A 37 -14.54 0.72 12.17
N SER A 38 -13.57 0.86 11.26
CA SER A 38 -13.84 1.36 9.92
C SER A 38 -14.53 0.29 9.07
N SER A 39 -15.52 0.70 8.28
CA SER A 39 -16.10 -0.13 7.22
C SER A 39 -15.26 -0.14 5.94
N ALA A 40 -14.18 0.65 5.89
CA ALA A 40 -13.30 0.71 4.74
C ALA A 40 -12.55 -0.61 4.55
N ILE A 41 -12.53 -1.06 3.30
CA ILE A 41 -11.85 -2.27 2.89
C ILE A 41 -10.68 -1.87 1.99
N TYR A 42 -9.47 -2.23 2.43
CA TYR A 42 -8.25 -2.03 1.65
C TYR A 42 -7.88 -3.32 0.94
N SER A 43 -7.66 -3.24 -0.37
CA SER A 43 -7.18 -4.34 -1.20
C SER A 43 -5.89 -3.92 -1.88
N PHE A 44 -4.85 -4.74 -1.74
CA PHE A 44 -3.54 -4.50 -2.32
C PHE A 44 -3.25 -5.62 -3.31
N ALA A 45 -3.63 -5.40 -4.58
CA ALA A 45 -3.35 -6.35 -5.64
C ALA A 45 -1.84 -6.35 -5.96
N PRO A 46 -1.24 -7.53 -6.24
CA PRO A 46 0.09 -7.62 -6.82
C PRO A 46 0.22 -6.74 -8.08
N ALA A 47 1.36 -6.07 -8.24
CA ALA A 47 1.55 -5.12 -9.34
C ALA A 47 1.41 -5.80 -10.71
N ASP A 48 1.91 -7.02 -10.87
CA ASP A 48 1.79 -7.84 -12.07
C ASP A 48 0.32 -8.16 -12.42
N ALA A 49 -0.53 -8.42 -11.43
CA ALA A 49 -1.95 -8.59 -11.65
C ALA A 49 -2.59 -7.31 -12.20
N VAL A 50 -2.30 -6.15 -11.60
CA VAL A 50 -2.83 -4.85 -12.06
C VAL A 50 -2.33 -4.51 -13.48
N ILE A 51 -1.06 -4.77 -13.77
CA ILE A 51 -0.45 -4.55 -15.09
C ILE A 51 -1.07 -5.49 -16.13
N GLY A 52 -1.29 -6.76 -15.78
CA GLY A 52 -1.94 -7.74 -16.64
C GLY A 52 -3.35 -7.31 -17.05
N GLU A 53 -4.16 -6.87 -16.07
CA GLU A 53 -5.49 -6.30 -16.33
C GLU A 53 -5.40 -5.04 -17.21
N ALA A 54 -4.46 -4.14 -16.95
CA ALA A 54 -4.27 -2.94 -17.75
C ALA A 54 -3.95 -3.27 -19.21
N HIS A 55 -3.16 -4.31 -19.48
CA HIS A 55 -2.86 -4.75 -20.84
C HIS A 55 -4.09 -5.24 -21.60
N ALA A 56 -5.14 -5.71 -20.93
CA ALA A 56 -6.37 -6.09 -21.63
C ALA A 56 -7.04 -4.88 -22.33
N PHE A 57 -6.86 -3.68 -21.78
CA PHE A 57 -7.58 -2.47 -22.22
C PHE A 57 -6.69 -1.35 -22.76
N PHE A 58 -5.37 -1.41 -22.55
CA PHE A 58 -4.45 -0.35 -22.97
C PHE A 58 -3.21 -0.90 -23.66
N ASP A 59 -2.75 -0.19 -24.68
CA ASP A 59 -1.43 -0.35 -25.26
C ASP A 59 -0.40 0.52 -24.52
N ASN A 60 0.86 0.09 -24.55
CA ASN A 60 2.00 0.76 -23.93
C ASN A 60 1.81 1.03 -22.42
N VAL A 61 1.38 0.01 -21.68
CA VAL A 61 1.35 0.01 -20.22
C VAL A 61 2.79 -0.01 -19.70
N GLY A 62 3.11 0.87 -18.76
CA GLY A 62 4.44 0.95 -18.16
C GLY A 62 4.37 1.25 -16.66
N VAL A 63 5.43 0.89 -15.95
CA VAL A 63 5.59 1.17 -14.53
C VAL A 63 6.84 2.02 -14.35
N VAL A 64 6.73 3.15 -13.66
CA VAL A 64 7.85 4.06 -13.42
C VAL A 64 8.02 4.32 -11.91
N PRO A 65 9.26 4.45 -11.42
CA PRO A 65 9.50 4.77 -10.02
C PRO A 65 9.00 6.17 -9.66
N THR A 66 8.52 6.35 -8.44
CA THR A 66 7.96 7.62 -7.96
C THR A 66 8.93 8.39 -7.09
N GLY A 67 9.83 9.16 -7.70
CA GLY A 67 10.57 10.22 -7.00
C GLY A 67 11.48 9.74 -5.86
N THR A 68 11.73 10.64 -4.90
CA THR A 68 12.81 10.52 -3.89
C THR A 68 12.31 10.59 -2.44
N TYR A 69 11.00 10.48 -2.22
CA TYR A 69 10.45 10.49 -0.86
C TYR A 69 10.59 9.11 -0.20
N GLY A 70 10.47 9.04 1.14
CA GLY A 70 10.59 7.77 1.85
C GLY A 70 9.55 6.75 1.37
N LEU A 71 9.99 5.53 1.06
CA LEU A 71 9.18 4.45 0.48
C LEU A 71 8.73 4.65 -0.98
N ALA A 72 9.28 5.64 -1.69
CA ALA A 72 9.06 5.85 -3.13
C ALA A 72 9.24 4.57 -3.96
N GLU A 73 10.19 3.72 -3.60
CA GLU A 73 10.46 2.45 -4.27
C GLU A 73 9.31 1.42 -4.15
N ARG A 74 8.42 1.61 -3.18
CA ARG A 74 7.24 0.76 -2.95
C ARG A 74 5.95 1.33 -3.54
N CYS A 75 5.99 2.53 -4.11
CA CYS A 75 4.80 3.24 -4.59
C CYS A 75 4.86 3.54 -6.10
N PRO A 76 5.15 2.57 -6.98
CA PRO A 76 5.37 2.88 -8.39
C PRO A 76 4.13 3.47 -9.08
N LEU A 77 4.35 4.27 -10.12
CA LEU A 77 3.29 4.85 -10.93
C LEU A 77 3.00 3.96 -12.14
N LEU A 78 1.74 3.56 -12.29
CA LEU A 78 1.24 2.89 -13.49
C LEU A 78 0.87 3.93 -14.56
N VAL A 79 1.46 3.80 -15.75
CA VAL A 79 1.24 4.68 -16.89
C VAL A 79 0.46 3.93 -17.96
N LEU A 80 -0.71 4.47 -18.33
CA LEU A 80 -1.60 3.96 -19.37
C LEU A 80 -1.65 4.97 -20.51
N ARG A 81 -1.09 4.66 -21.69
CA ARG A 81 -0.93 5.67 -22.76
C ARG A 81 -2.05 5.69 -23.78
N SER A 82 -2.55 4.53 -24.19
CA SER A 82 -3.54 4.47 -25.29
C SER A 82 -4.54 3.35 -25.04
N PRO A 83 -5.86 3.63 -25.06
CA PRO A 83 -6.87 2.58 -25.01
C PRO A 83 -6.74 1.65 -26.23
N ARG A 84 -6.95 0.35 -26.01
CA ARG A 84 -7.10 -0.64 -27.08
C ARG A 84 -8.47 -0.45 -27.73
N ARG A 85 -8.50 -0.56 -29.06
CA ARG A 85 -9.74 -0.54 -29.86
C ARG A 85 -10.39 -1.91 -29.93
#